data_AF-A0A7K3AER7-F1
#
_entry.id   AF-A0A7K3AER7-F1
#
_cell.length_a   1.000
_cell.length_b   1.000
_cell.length_c   1.000
_cell.angle_alpha   90.00
_cell.angle_beta   90.00
_cell.angle_gamma   90.00
#
_symmetry.space_group_name_H-M   'P 1'
#
loop_
_entity.id
_entity.type
_entity.pdbx_description
1 polymer ?
#
loop_
_entity_poly.entity_id
_entity_poly.type
_entity_poly.pdbx_seq_one_letter_code
_entity_poly.pdbx_strand_id
1 'polypeptide(L)'
;MWFFLLFRIITDVFRDRELSGWAKAGWMIFCIVLPFLGVFVYVIVRGKGMGERDAEQTRRAQEAFQDYVRKAAAPAAGTASGTDELARLAELHASGALTDQEFERAKTKLLS
;
A
#
# COMPACT_ATOMS: atom_id res chain seq x y z
N MET A 1 12.51 26.24 -11.34
CA MET A 1 13.44 27.37 -11.14
C MET A 1 14.94 27.00 -11.28
N TRP A 2 15.41 25.80 -10.88
CA TRP A 2 16.84 25.43 -11.01
C TRP A 2 17.28 25.01 -12.44
N PHE A 3 16.41 24.32 -13.19
CA PHE A 3 16.70 23.94 -14.59
C PHE A 3 17.02 25.14 -15.49
N PHE A 4 16.38 26.29 -15.26
CA PHE A 4 16.68 27.52 -15.98
C PHE A 4 18.12 28.00 -15.76
N LEU A 5 18.66 27.88 -14.53
CA LEU A 5 20.06 28.19 -14.25
C LEU A 5 21.00 27.20 -14.93
N LEU A 6 20.64 25.91 -14.96
CA LEU A 6 21.41 24.89 -15.67
C LEU A 6 21.46 25.15 -17.18
N PHE A 7 20.32 25.45 -17.81
CA PHE A 7 20.27 25.84 -19.22
C PHE A 7 21.06 27.13 -19.47
N ARG A 8 20.97 28.13 -18.58
CA ARG A 8 21.75 29.37 -18.70
C ARG A 8 23.26 29.10 -18.68
N ILE A 9 23.75 28.26 -17.75
CA ILE A 9 25.16 27.89 -17.65
C ILE A 9 25.61 27.11 -18.90
N ILE A 10 24.80 26.16 -19.38
CA ILE A 10 25.09 25.44 -20.62
C ILE A 10 25.20 26.43 -21.79
N THR A 11 24.22 27.33 -21.92
CA THR A 11 24.20 28.32 -23.00
C THR A 11 25.41 29.26 -22.95
N ASP A 12 25.86 29.63 -21.75
CA ASP A 12 27.05 30.47 -21.53
C ASP A 12 28.34 29.75 -21.98
N VAL A 13 28.52 28.48 -21.60
CA VAL A 13 29.63 27.63 -22.04
C VAL A 13 29.65 27.43 -23.55
N PHE A 14 28.48 27.35 -24.18
CA PHE A 14 28.37 27.29 -25.64
C PHE A 14 28.69 28.63 -26.33
N ARG A 15 28.34 29.75 -25.67
CA ARG A 15 28.56 31.12 -26.18
C ARG A 15 30.02 31.52 -26.16
N ASP A 16 30.79 30.95 -25.24
CA ASP A 16 32.24 31.09 -25.22
C ASP A 16 32.85 30.38 -26.44
N ARG A 17 33.44 31.17 -27.34
CA ARG A 17 34.05 30.69 -28.59
C ARG A 17 35.53 30.37 -28.42
N GLU A 18 36.12 30.72 -27.27
CA GLU A 18 37.52 30.43 -26.96
C GLU A 18 37.70 29.02 -26.39
N LEU A 19 36.62 28.44 -25.83
CA LEU A 19 36.61 27.05 -25.37
C LEU A 19 36.68 26.05 -26.54
N SER A 20 37.67 25.17 -26.49
CA SER A 20 37.82 24.06 -27.43
C SER A 20 36.60 23.13 -27.40
N GLY A 21 36.29 22.49 -28.53
CA GLY A 21 35.14 21.57 -28.64
C GLY A 21 35.19 20.43 -27.61
N TRP A 22 36.38 19.99 -27.22
CA TRP A 22 36.59 19.00 -26.16
C TRP A 22 36.24 19.53 -24.77
N ALA A 23 36.55 20.80 -24.47
CA ALA A 23 36.13 21.43 -23.23
C ALA A 23 34.60 21.54 -23.14
N LYS A 24 33.93 21.84 -24.26
CA LYS A 24 32.45 21.86 -24.35
C LYS A 24 31.85 20.48 -24.13
N ALA A 25 32.43 19.45 -24.75
CA ALA A 25 32.00 18.07 -24.56
C ALA A 25 32.15 17.62 -23.09
N GLY A 26 33.30 17.92 -22.46
CA GLY A 26 33.54 17.64 -21.04
C GLY A 26 32.52 18.33 -20.12
N TRP A 27 32.22 19.60 -20.39
CA TRP A 27 31.20 20.36 -19.65
C TRP A 27 29.80 19.77 -19.79
N MET A 28 29.43 19.32 -20.99
CA MET A 28 28.13 18.67 -21.22
C MET A 28 28.00 17.37 -20.43
N ILE A 29 29.05 16.53 -20.44
CA ILE A 29 29.10 15.30 -19.65
C ILE A 29 28.98 15.63 -18.16
N PHE A 30 29.71 16.64 -17.68
CA PHE A 30 29.65 17.06 -16.29
C PHE A 30 28.24 17.52 -15.87
N CYS A 31 27.57 18.34 -16.69
CA CYS A 31 26.19 18.77 -16.43
C CYS A 31 25.19 17.61 -16.38
N ILE A 32 25.43 16.56 -17.17
CA ILE A 32 24.60 15.36 -17.16
C ILE A 32 24.89 14.50 -15.92
N VAL A 33 26.17 14.28 -15.60
CA VAL A 33 26.59 13.35 -14.53
C VAL A 33 26.38 13.93 -13.13
N LEU A 34 26.60 15.23 -12.93
CA LEU A 34 26.50 15.89 -11.63
C LEU A 34 25.15 15.65 -10.90
N PRO A 35 23.96 15.77 -11.53
CA PRO A 35 22.71 15.47 -10.85
C PRO A 35 22.59 13.98 -10.46
N PHE A 36 23.04 13.05 -11.31
CA PHE A 36 23.06 11.63 -10.95
C PHE A 36 24.01 11.36 -9.79
N LEU A 37 25.19 11.97 -9.79
CA LEU A 37 26.15 11.85 -8.69
C LEU A 37 25.53 12.33 -7.38
N GLY A 38 24.81 13.46 -7.39
CA GLY A 38 24.07 13.96 -6.23
C GLY A 38 23.01 12.97 -5.72
N VAL A 39 22.24 12.37 -6.63
CA VAL A 39 21.25 11.34 -6.29
C VAL A 39 21.92 10.09 -5.72
N PHE A 40 23.00 9.61 -6.34
CA PHE A 40 23.75 8.44 -5.85
C PHE A 40 24.33 8.70 -4.46
N VAL A 41 24.98 9.84 -4.24
CA VAL A 41 25.48 10.22 -2.92
C VAL A 41 24.35 10.31 -1.91
N TYR A 42 23.22 10.93 -2.28
CA TYR A 42 22.03 11.01 -1.42
C TYR A 42 21.51 9.61 -1.03
N VAL A 43 21.39 8.70 -2.00
CA VAL A 43 20.95 7.32 -1.75
C VAL A 43 21.98 6.55 -0.93
N ILE A 44 23.27 6.75 -1.10
CA ILE A 44 24.29 6.08 -0.28
C ILE A 44 24.23 6.59 1.17
N VAL A 45 24.13 7.90 1.36
CA VAL A 45 24.09 8.53 2.69
C VAL A 45 22.75 8.25 3.41
N ARG A 46 21.64 8.25 2.67
CA ARG A 46 20.28 8.23 3.25
C ARG A 46 19.49 6.96 2.94
N GLY A 47 20.02 6.06 2.12
CA GLY A 47 19.34 4.84 1.66
C GLY A 47 19.06 3.84 2.76
N LYS A 48 19.92 3.77 3.79
CA LYS A 48 19.68 2.88 4.94
C LYS A 48 18.36 3.19 5.66
N GLY A 49 17.97 4.47 5.72
CA GLY A 49 16.73 4.87 6.39
C GLY A 49 15.45 4.72 5.56
N MET A 50 15.53 4.37 4.27
CA MET A 50 14.33 4.20 3.43
C MET A 50 13.82 2.76 3.48
N GLY A 51 14.72 1.78 3.43
CA GLY A 51 14.36 0.36 3.55
C GLY A 51 13.79 -0.02 4.93
N GLU A 52 14.31 0.58 6.01
CA GLU A 52 13.80 0.31 7.37
C GLU A 52 12.39 0.87 7.59
N ARG A 53 12.09 2.06 7.05
CA ARG A 53 10.77 2.68 7.17
C ARG A 53 9.73 1.98 6.31
N ASP A 54 10.09 1.54 5.10
CA ASP A 54 9.20 0.74 4.25
C ASP A 54 8.94 -0.63 4.85
N ALA A 55 9.95 -1.26 5.47
CA ALA A 55 9.78 -2.53 6.18
C ALA A 55 8.88 -2.36 7.42
N GLU A 56 9.06 -1.28 8.19
CA GLU A 56 8.23 -1.02 9.37
C GLU A 56 6.79 -0.62 8.99
N GLN A 57 6.59 0.15 7.92
CA GLN A 57 5.25 0.44 7.39
C GLN A 57 4.57 -0.82 6.85
N THR A 58 5.31 -1.66 6.13
CA THR A 58 4.79 -2.96 5.64
C THR A 58 4.43 -3.87 6.81
N ARG A 59 5.26 -3.94 7.86
CA ARG A 59 4.93 -4.69 9.09
C ARG A 59 3.68 -4.14 9.78
N ARG A 60 3.59 -2.82 9.97
CA ARG A 60 2.41 -2.19 10.59
C ARG A 60 1.14 -2.38 9.76
N ALA A 61 1.23 -2.33 8.43
CA ALA A 61 0.12 -2.62 7.54
C ALA A 61 -0.31 -4.09 7.60
N GLN A 62 0.66 -5.02 7.68
CA GLN A 62 0.38 -6.44 7.87
C GLN A 62 -0.20 -6.73 9.26
N GLU A 63 0.29 -6.10 10.32
CA GLU A 63 -0.25 -6.21 11.68
C GLU A 63 -1.69 -5.65 11.73
N ALA A 64 -1.95 -4.48 11.13
CA ALA A 64 -3.30 -3.92 11.04
C ALA A 64 -4.26 -4.79 10.20
N PHE A 65 -3.76 -5.39 9.11
CA PHE A 65 -4.55 -6.32 8.30
C PHE A 65 -4.81 -7.64 9.04
N GLN A 66 -3.81 -8.19 9.74
CA GLN A 66 -3.97 -9.36 10.59
C GLN A 66 -4.91 -9.09 11.75
N ASP A 67 -4.89 -7.90 12.34
CA ASP A 67 -5.85 -7.48 13.37
C ASP A 67 -7.25 -7.32 12.80
N TYR A 68 -7.39 -6.79 11.59
CA TYR A 68 -8.68 -6.71 10.90
C TYR A 68 -9.22 -8.10 10.58
N VAL A 69 -8.40 -8.97 10.00
CA VAL A 69 -8.73 -10.37 9.74
C VAL A 69 -8.99 -11.12 11.03
N ARG A 70 -8.22 -10.91 12.09
CA ARG A 70 -8.45 -11.51 13.41
C ARG A 70 -9.66 -10.92 14.12
N LYS A 71 -10.13 -9.71 13.82
CA LYS A 71 -11.40 -9.19 14.37
C LYS A 71 -12.59 -9.63 13.55
N ALA A 72 -12.42 -9.76 12.23
CA ALA A 72 -13.43 -10.26 11.32
C ALA A 72 -13.57 -11.80 11.37
N ALA A 73 -12.46 -12.50 11.67
CA ALA A 73 -12.35 -13.94 11.87
C ALA A 73 -12.12 -14.32 13.33
N ALA A 74 -12.01 -13.35 14.25
CA ALA A 74 -12.33 -13.60 15.65
C ALA A 74 -13.74 -14.13 15.57
N PRO A 75 -14.01 -15.26 16.22
CA PRO A 75 -15.32 -15.85 16.14
C PRO A 75 -16.30 -14.81 16.68
N ALA A 76 -17.07 -14.16 15.80
CA ALA A 76 -18.50 -14.30 15.95
C ALA A 76 -18.73 -15.80 15.91
N ALA A 77 -18.61 -16.43 17.09
CA ALA A 77 -18.93 -17.79 17.39
C ALA A 77 -19.29 -18.61 16.14
N GLY A 78 -18.27 -19.03 15.37
CA GLY A 78 -18.41 -19.53 14.00
C GLY A 78 -19.12 -20.89 13.91
N THR A 79 -19.62 -21.36 15.04
CA THR A 79 -20.52 -22.51 15.21
C THR A 79 -21.67 -22.22 16.19
N ALA A 80 -21.70 -21.05 16.84
CA ALA A 80 -22.85 -20.63 17.64
C ALA A 80 -23.85 -19.78 16.85
N SER A 81 -23.46 -19.05 15.79
CA SER A 81 -24.44 -18.27 15.02
C SER A 81 -25.51 -19.15 14.38
N GLY A 82 -25.13 -20.20 13.65
CA GLY A 82 -26.12 -21.10 13.02
C GLY A 82 -26.91 -21.94 14.03
N THR A 83 -26.26 -22.38 15.12
CA THR A 83 -26.89 -23.22 16.15
C THR A 83 -27.82 -22.41 17.07
N ASP A 84 -27.43 -21.19 17.46
CA ASP A 84 -28.27 -20.26 18.24
C ASP A 84 -29.45 -19.76 17.42
N GLU A 85 -29.26 -19.55 16.11
CA GLU A 85 -30.31 -19.12 15.19
C GLU A 85 -31.30 -20.27 14.91
N LEU A 86 -30.82 -21.52 14.81
CA LEU A 86 -31.68 -22.73 14.80
C LEU A 86 -32.43 -22.91 16.13
N ALA A 87 -31.79 -22.65 17.27
CA ALA A 87 -32.44 -22.74 18.59
C ALA A 87 -33.56 -21.70 18.74
N ARG A 88 -33.33 -20.45 18.30
CA ARG A 88 -34.37 -19.41 18.27
C ARG A 88 -35.52 -19.75 17.32
N LEU A 89 -35.24 -20.33 16.16
CA LEU A 89 -36.29 -20.79 15.24
C LEU A 89 -37.16 -21.90 15.86
N ALA A 90 -36.56 -22.83 16.60
CA ALA A 90 -37.29 -23.88 17.30
C ALA A 90 -38.18 -23.34 18.43
N GLU A 91 -37.72 -22.32 19.15
CA GLU A 91 -38.50 -21.65 20.20
C GLU A 91 -39.69 -20.84 19.63
N LEU A 92 -39.49 -20.17 18.49
CA LEU A 92 -40.56 -19.47 17.76
C LEU A 92 -41.61 -20.43 17.18
N HIS A 93 -41.19 -21.61 16.74
CA HIS A 93 -42.09 -22.67 16.31
C HIS A 93 -42.88 -23.26 17.48
N ALA A 94 -42.23 -23.56 18.60
CA ALA A 94 -42.87 -24.09 19.81
C ALA A 94 -43.85 -23.11 20.47
N SER A 95 -43.61 -21.80 20.33
CA SER A 95 -44.52 -20.74 20.80
C SER A 95 -45.72 -20.49 19.85
N GLY A 96 -45.76 -21.19 18.70
CA GLY A 96 -46.81 -21.03 17.69
C GLY A 96 -46.70 -19.75 16.86
N ALA A 97 -45.59 -19.01 16.99
CA ALA A 97 -45.32 -17.81 16.19
C ALA A 97 -44.89 -18.13 14.76
N LEU A 98 -44.46 -19.38 14.50
CA LEU A 98 -44.01 -19.86 13.21
C LEU A 98 -44.77 -21.14 12.83
N THR A 99 -45.28 -21.22 11.60
CA THR A 99 -45.94 -22.44 11.09
C THR A 99 -44.91 -23.50 10.70
N ASP A 100 -45.30 -24.77 10.67
CA ASP A 100 -44.42 -25.90 10.30
C ASP A 100 -43.72 -25.68 8.95
N GLN A 101 -44.45 -25.10 7.99
CA GLN A 101 -43.95 -24.84 6.65
C GLN A 101 -42.91 -23.71 6.61
N GLU A 102 -43.04 -22.71 7.47
CA GLU A 102 -42.10 -21.59 7.57
C GLU A 102 -40.82 -22.00 8.30
N PHE A 103 -40.94 -22.85 9.32
CA PHE A 103 -39.80 -23.42 10.05
C PHE A 103 -38.89 -24.25 9.14
N GLU A 104 -39.45 -25.19 8.36
CA GLU A 104 -38.67 -26.06 7.48
C GLU A 104 -37.97 -25.28 6.33
N ARG A 105 -38.59 -24.20 5.84
CA ARG A 105 -37.95 -23.29 4.87
C ARG A 105 -36.76 -22.54 5.48
N ALA A 106 -36.92 -22.02 6.71
CA ALA A 106 -35.87 -21.30 7.41
C ALA A 106 -34.67 -22.22 7.75
N LYS A 107 -34.97 -23.43 8.23
CA LYS A 107 -33.97 -24.47 8.54
C LYS A 107 -33.15 -24.88 7.32
N THR A 108 -33.81 -25.08 6.17
CA THR A 108 -33.13 -25.42 4.91
C THR A 108 -32.20 -24.30 4.44
N LYS A 109 -32.59 -23.03 4.63
CA LYS A 109 -31.78 -21.87 4.27
C LYS A 109 -30.54 -21.68 5.17
N LEU A 110 -30.63 -22.12 6.43
CA LEU A 110 -29.53 -22.10 7.40
C LEU A 110 -28.56 -23.28 7.27
N LEU A 111 -29.03 -24.41 6.72
CA LEU A 111 -28.24 -25.62 6.48
C LEU A 111 -27.66 -25.72 5.06
N SER A 112 -28.03 -24.79 4.16
CA SER A 112 -27.52 -24.65 2.79
C SER A 112 -26.34 -23.71 2.73
#